data_AF-A0A7V7VCP4-F1
#
_entry.id   AF-A0A7V7VCP4-F1
#
_cell.length_a   1.000
_cell.length_b   1.000
_cell.length_c   1.000
_cell.angle_alpha   90.00
_cell.angle_beta   90.00
_cell.angle_gamma   90.00
#
_symmetry.space_group_name_H-M   'P 1'
#
loop_
_entity.id
_entity.type
_entity.pdbx_description
1 polymer ?
#
loop_
_entity_poly.entity_id
_entity_poly.type
_entity_poly.pdbx_seq_one_letter_code
_entity_poly.pdbx_strand_id
1 'polypeptide(L)' 'LNHHKMIQSMSRVGKCIDNGPMEGVWGIIKSEIYRGSKRFKFESIEEAFQVINKYIKFFNNERITLKMANLA' A
#
# COMPACT_ATOMS: atom_id res chain seq x y z
N LEU A 1 -19.38 -3.07 -10.86
CA LEU A 1 -19.38 -1.62 -11.17
C LEU A 1 -20.80 -1.11 -11.42
N ASN A 2 -21.54 -1.69 -12.36
CA ASN A 2 -22.93 -1.29 -12.67
C ASN A 2 -23.91 -1.44 -11.49
N HIS A 3 -23.81 -2.51 -10.70
CA HIS A 3 -24.65 -2.70 -9.49
C HIS A 3 -24.48 -1.56 -8.46
N HIS A 4 -23.29 -0.96 -8.40
CA HIS A 4 -22.98 0.16 -7.50
C HIS A 4 -23.01 1.51 -8.23
N LYS A 5 -23.53 1.57 -9.47
CA LYS A 5 -23.55 2.76 -10.34
C LYS A 5 -22.18 3.47 -10.48
N MET A 6 -21.11 2.71 -10.42
CA MET A 6 -19.74 3.23 -10.59
C MET A 6 -19.30 3.08 -12.05
N ILE A 7 -18.71 4.15 -12.59
CA ILE A 7 -18.08 4.13 -13.92
C ILE A 7 -16.66 3.59 -13.77
N GLN A 8 -16.28 2.64 -14.63
CA GLN A 8 -14.90 2.17 -14.66
C GLN A 8 -13.99 3.27 -15.19
N SER A 9 -13.00 3.69 -14.39
CA SER A 9 -11.90 4.52 -14.88
C SER A 9 -10.83 3.60 -15.43
N MET A 10 -10.55 3.70 -16.73
CA MET A 10 -9.36 3.09 -17.34
C MET A 10 -8.30 4.18 -17.45
N SER A 11 -7.12 3.94 -16.86
CA SER A 11 -6.00 4.88 -16.95
C SER A 11 -5.60 5.08 -18.41
N ARG A 12 -5.44 6.32 -18.84
CA ARG A 12 -4.95 6.63 -20.20
C ARG A 12 -3.44 6.43 -20.26
N VAL A 13 -2.91 6.06 -21.42
CA VAL A 13 -1.46 5.97 -21.64
C VAL A 13 -0.80 7.30 -21.22
N GLY A 14 0.22 7.22 -20.36
CA GLY A 14 0.92 8.39 -19.82
C GLY A 14 0.18 9.16 -18.71
N LYS A 15 -0.96 8.67 -18.22
CA LYS A 15 -1.74 9.30 -17.13
C LYS A 15 -2.06 8.31 -16.02
N CYS A 16 -1.07 8.07 -15.17
CA CYS A 16 -1.09 7.12 -14.06
C CYS A 16 -1.57 7.73 -12.73
N ILE A 17 -2.63 8.55 -12.76
CA ILE A 17 -3.12 9.28 -11.57
C ILE A 17 -3.51 8.32 -10.44
N ASP A 18 -4.01 7.15 -10.77
CA ASP A 18 -4.33 6.08 -9.82
C ASP A 18 -3.15 5.13 -9.60
N ASN A 19 -2.51 4.70 -10.68
CA ASN A 19 -1.46 3.69 -10.65
C ASN A 19 -0.19 4.15 -9.93
N GLY A 20 0.29 5.36 -10.22
CA GLY A 20 1.52 5.88 -9.61
C GLY A 20 1.44 5.96 -8.07
N PRO A 21 0.38 6.54 -7.49
CA PRO A 21 0.18 6.51 -6.05
C PRO A 21 0.10 5.09 -5.47
N MET A 22 -0.62 4.17 -6.12
CA MET A 22 -0.73 2.79 -5.64
C MET A 22 0.59 2.03 -5.72
N GLU A 23 1.38 2.22 -6.77
CA GLU A 23 2.75 1.70 -6.88
C GLU A 23 3.63 2.22 -5.75
N GLY A 24 3.51 3.51 -5.41
CA GLY A 24 4.21 4.12 -4.29
C GLY A 24 3.85 3.47 -2.95
N VAL A 25 2.56 3.27 -2.68
CA VAL A 25 2.08 2.57 -1.48
C VAL A 25 2.66 1.16 -1.39
N TRP A 26 2.59 0.39 -2.48
CA TRP A 26 3.17 -0.96 -2.51
C TRP A 26 4.69 -0.97 -2.39
N GLY A 27 5.38 0.04 -2.92
CA GLY A 27 6.81 0.22 -2.74
C GLY A 27 7.18 0.39 -1.27
N ILE A 28 6.42 1.22 -0.55
CA ILE A 28 6.61 1.44 0.89
C ILE A 28 6.34 0.15 1.68
N ILE A 29 5.19 -0.49 1.46
CA ILE A 29 4.82 -1.76 2.14
C ILE A 29 5.94 -2.79 2.00
N LYS A 30 6.42 -3.02 0.77
CA LYS A 30 7.51 -3.97 0.51
C LYS A 30 8.80 -3.56 1.21
N SER A 31 9.19 -2.29 1.12
CA SER A 31 10.43 -1.79 1.73
C SER A 31 10.41 -1.93 3.27
N GLU A 32 9.31 -1.53 3.91
CA GLU A 32 9.18 -1.52 5.37
C GLU A 32 8.93 -2.91 5.97
N ILE A 33 8.25 -3.82 5.26
CA ILE A 33 8.10 -5.22 5.69
C ILE A 33 9.43 -5.97 5.53
N TYR A 34 10.07 -5.85 4.37
CA TYR A 34 11.29 -6.61 4.08
C TYR A 34 12.53 -6.02 4.76
N ARG A 35 12.53 -4.73 5.12
CA ARG A 35 13.62 -4.01 5.82
C ARG A 35 15.02 -4.28 5.24
N GLY A 36 15.12 -4.46 3.92
CA GLY A 36 16.39 -4.77 3.25
C GLY A 36 16.90 -6.22 3.41
N SER A 37 16.14 -7.10 4.07
CA SER A 37 16.47 -8.52 4.16
C SER A 37 16.22 -9.22 2.83
N LYS A 38 17.29 -9.50 2.09
CA LYS A 38 17.25 -10.24 0.81
C LYS A 38 16.74 -11.67 0.93
N ARG A 39 16.70 -12.22 2.16
CA ARG A 39 16.25 -13.59 2.45
C ARG A 39 14.85 -13.63 3.05
N PHE A 40 14.20 -12.47 3.25
CA PHE A 40 12.84 -12.45 3.75
C PHE A 40 11.92 -13.18 2.76
N LYS A 41 11.14 -14.11 3.29
CA LYS A 41 10.07 -14.81 2.60
C LYS A 41 8.95 -15.03 3.59
N PHE A 42 7.73 -15.04 3.10
CA PHE A 42 6.62 -15.61 3.84
C PHE A 42 6.70 -17.13 3.73
N GLU A 43 6.44 -17.83 4.82
CA GLU A 43 6.37 -19.29 4.88
C GLU A 43 5.00 -19.80 4.41
N SER A 44 3.97 -18.92 4.38
CA SER A 44 2.64 -19.24 3.87
C SER A 44 1.90 -18.02 3.29
N ILE A 45 0.85 -18.28 2.52
CA ILE A 45 -0.04 -17.22 2.00
C ILE A 45 -0.81 -16.58 3.16
N GLU A 46 -1.21 -17.37 4.15
CA GLU A 46 -1.93 -16.93 5.34
C GLU A 46 -1.09 -15.95 6.16
N GLU A 47 0.20 -16.25 6.35
CA GLU A 47 1.15 -15.34 7.00
C GLU A 47 1.27 -14.03 6.21
N ALA A 48 1.42 -14.11 4.89
CA ALA A 48 1.50 -12.92 4.04
C ALA A 48 0.25 -12.03 4.22
N PHE A 49 -0.95 -12.62 4.20
CA PHE A 49 -2.20 -11.90 4.45
C PHE A 49 -2.23 -11.26 5.84
N GLN A 50 -1.83 -11.98 6.88
CA GLN A 50 -1.82 -11.45 8.25
C GLN A 50 -0.86 -10.27 8.39
N VAL A 51 0.37 -10.40 7.90
CA VAL A 51 1.41 -9.36 7.98
C VAL A 51 0.99 -8.13 7.18
N ILE A 52 0.54 -8.30 5.93
CA ILE A 52 0.12 -7.19 5.07
C ILE A 52 -1.10 -6.48 5.66
N ASN A 53 -2.12 -7.21 6.15
CA ASN A 53 -3.29 -6.60 6.77
C ASN A 53 -2.94 -5.81 8.04
N LYS A 54 -2.06 -6.35 8.88
CA LYS A 54 -1.57 -5.65 10.07
C LYS A 54 -0.84 -4.37 9.68
N TYR A 55 0.01 -4.44 8.67
CA TYR A 55 0.73 -3.28 8.17
C TYR A 55 -0.20 -2.21 7.59
N ILE A 56 -1.22 -2.60 6.80
CA ILE A 56 -2.23 -1.66 6.28
C ILE A 56 -2.99 -0.96 7.41
N LYS A 57 -3.37 -1.69 8.47
CA LYS A 57 -4.01 -1.08 9.65
C LYS A 57 -3.12 -0.04 10.31
N PHE A 58 -1.85 -0.37 10.54
CA PHE A 58 -0.85 0.56 11.07
C PHE A 58 -0.68 1.78 10.14
N PHE A 59 -0.53 1.55 8.84
CA PHE A 59 -0.32 2.59 7.84
C PHE A 59 -1.46 3.62 7.82
N ASN A 60 -2.71 3.15 7.93
CA ASN A 60 -3.90 4.02 7.85
C ASN A 60 -4.23 4.74 9.16
N ASN A 61 -3.91 4.15 10.31
CA ASN A 61 -4.42 4.64 11.60
C ASN A 61 -3.33 5.17 12.55
N GLU A 62 -2.08 4.72 12.39
CA GLU A 62 -1.02 4.93 13.39
C GLU A 62 0.23 5.60 12.81
N ARG A 63 0.43 5.53 11.48
CA ARG A 63 1.65 6.03 10.83
C ARG A 63 1.74 7.55 10.92
N ILE A 64 2.69 8.05 11.70
CA ILE A 64 3.05 9.47 11.74
C ILE A 64 4.04 9.75 10.60
N THR A 65 3.70 10.68 9.72
CA THR A 65 4.64 11.18 8.71
C THR A 65 5.31 12.46 9.22
N LEU A 66 6.54 12.76 8.77
CA LEU A 66 7.26 13.99 9.15
C LEU A 66 6.43 15.26 8.85
N LYS A 67 5.62 15.22 7.79
CA LYS A 67 4.69 16.31 7.46
C LYS A 67 3.59 16.47 8.52
N MET A 68 3.12 15.39 9.13
CA MET A 68 2.16 15.42 10.24
C MET A 68 2.83 15.85 11.55
N ALA A 69 4.08 15.46 11.79
CA ALA A 69 4.84 15.89 12.97
C ALA A 69 5.08 17.40 13.00
N ASN A 70 5.28 18.03 11.84
CA ASN A 70 5.43 19.49 11.71
C ASN A 70 4.10 20.28 11.82
N LEU A 71 2.97 19.60 12.00
CA LEU A 71 1.64 20.20 12.20
C LEU A 71 1.14 20.08 13.66
N ALA A 72 1.92 19.45 14.53
CA ALA A 72 1.60 19.20 15.93
C ALA A 72 2.31 20.19 16.88
#